data_AF-A0A098EJS6-F1
#
_entry.id   AF-A0A098EJS6-F1
#
_cell.length_a   1.000
_cell.length_b   1.000
_cell.length_c   1.000
_cell.angle_alpha   90.00
_cell.angle_beta   90.00
_cell.angle_gamma   90.00
#
_symmetry.space_group_name_H-M   'P 1'
#
loop_
_entity.id
_entity.type
_entity.pdbx_description
1 polymer ?
#
loop_
_entity_poly.entity_id
_entity_poly.type
_entity_poly.pdbx_seq_one_letter_code
_entity_poly.pdbx_strand_id
1 'polypeptide(L)'
;MKKLLSLVIVLLSLFLALPAAAAAPDLPKSHAFYDEMTYLMEKGVVSGYSDGTVKPDTEVTRAQAAVMIGRLKGFSGAKQATPFNDVPSTHYASGYIAEAAKAGYLKGYGDGTFRPNAPIIRGDMAMIVERVFDLAFTFNSSFKDVGPNAVYSEAIRKILAANITIGYPDNTFRPRQAVTRGQFSAFLARALEPKFKNDAAIPDSYMKDKTKTYTYQMSDGTTAVHRFQNVPNRDGLVYGFMWTAQIDGGSYEYLELENYNIFAFGYPYSEYDVALAYPVRVGKTFDTGLGDEIIKNTITGVNKTVVTKYRTFKNATEVMTQNGLRYYMVEGYGTVKSVNAQGRVELELVNVR
;
A
#
# COMPACT_ATOMS: atom_id res chain seq x y z
N MET A 1 30.76 -20.83 72.66
CA MET A 1 31.44 -20.44 71.40
C MET A 1 30.49 -20.77 70.25
N LYS A 2 29.79 -19.75 69.70
CA LYS A 2 29.93 -19.25 68.32
C LYS A 2 29.63 -20.33 67.25
N LYS A 3 28.37 -20.39 66.79
CA LYS A 3 27.86 -19.91 65.47
C LYS A 3 28.43 -20.69 64.27
N LEU A 4 27.57 -21.33 63.47
CA LEU A 4 27.30 -20.90 62.09
C LEU A 4 26.10 -21.66 61.51
N LEU A 5 25.05 -20.92 61.18
CA LEU A 5 23.98 -21.32 60.26
C LEU A 5 24.57 -21.30 58.84
N SER A 6 24.48 -22.40 58.12
CA SER A 6 24.81 -22.45 56.69
C SER A 6 23.68 -21.80 55.89
N LEU A 7 23.86 -20.53 55.52
CA LEU A 7 22.97 -19.81 54.60
C LEU A 7 23.44 -20.09 53.17
N VAL A 8 22.67 -20.87 52.42
CA VAL A 8 22.84 -21.05 50.98
C VAL A 8 22.34 -19.78 50.30
N ILE A 9 23.25 -18.90 49.88
CA ILE A 9 22.94 -17.77 49.01
C ILE A 9 23.02 -18.28 47.56
N VAL A 10 21.89 -18.70 47.01
CA VAL A 10 21.72 -18.80 45.55
C VAL A 10 21.65 -17.36 45.03
N LEU A 11 22.75 -16.87 44.46
CA LEU A 11 22.76 -15.59 43.75
C LEU A 11 21.97 -15.77 42.44
N LEU A 12 20.66 -15.52 42.51
CA LEU A 12 19.77 -15.50 41.36
C LEU A 12 20.08 -14.25 40.53
N SER A 13 21.06 -14.33 39.62
CA SER A 13 21.30 -13.31 38.62
C SER A 13 20.20 -13.36 37.56
N LEU A 14 19.02 -12.85 37.90
CA LEU A 14 18.04 -12.39 36.92
C LEU A 14 18.62 -11.13 36.26
N PHE A 15 19.41 -11.31 35.20
CA PHE A 15 19.47 -10.29 34.16
C PHE A 15 18.11 -10.28 33.46
N LEU A 16 17.17 -9.52 34.03
CA LEU A 16 16.08 -8.93 33.24
C LEU A 16 16.74 -7.97 32.26
N ALA A 17 17.20 -8.49 31.13
CA ALA A 17 17.33 -7.67 29.93
C ALA A 17 15.91 -7.25 29.56
N LEU A 18 15.45 -6.16 30.17
CA LEU A 18 14.35 -5.39 29.59
C LEU A 18 14.80 -5.09 28.15
N PRO A 19 13.98 -5.39 27.12
CA PRO A 19 14.24 -4.80 25.83
C PRO A 19 14.13 -3.31 26.07
N ALA A 20 15.26 -2.61 26.13
CA ALA A 20 15.26 -1.18 25.95
C ALA A 20 14.65 -0.99 24.57
N ALA A 21 13.36 -0.63 24.52
CA ALA A 21 12.78 -0.05 23.33
C ALA A 21 13.74 1.07 22.96
N ALA A 22 14.57 0.84 21.94
CA ALA A 22 15.61 1.77 21.56
C ALA A 22 14.91 3.10 21.31
N ALA A 23 15.14 4.08 22.18
CA ALA A 23 14.60 5.40 21.98
C ALA A 23 15.13 5.86 20.63
N ALA A 24 14.23 6.10 19.67
CA ALA A 24 14.55 6.65 18.36
C ALA A 24 14.26 8.17 18.41
N PRO A 25 15.18 8.98 18.98
CA PRO A 25 14.91 10.39 19.25
C PRO A 25 14.64 11.21 17.98
N ASP A 26 15.15 10.74 16.85
CA ASP A 26 14.97 11.34 15.53
C ASP A 26 13.72 10.84 14.78
N LEU A 27 12.87 10.03 15.43
CA LEU A 27 11.57 9.60 14.92
C LEU A 27 10.46 9.98 15.92
N PRO A 28 10.12 11.27 16.07
CA PRO A 28 9.01 11.70 16.92
C PRO A 28 7.66 11.26 16.34
N LYS A 29 6.63 11.13 17.18
CA LYS A 29 5.25 10.78 16.75
C LYS A 29 4.67 11.70 15.67
N SER A 30 5.17 12.92 15.57
CA SER A 30 4.76 13.90 14.55
C SER A 30 5.45 13.69 13.19
N HIS A 31 6.43 12.80 13.09
CA HIS A 31 7.14 12.51 11.86
C HIS A 31 6.22 11.74 10.90
N ALA A 32 6.23 12.12 9.61
CA ALA A 32 5.28 11.62 8.61
C ALA A 32 5.31 10.10 8.38
N PHE A 33 6.42 9.44 8.71
CA PHE A 33 6.61 7.98 8.58
C PHE A 33 6.75 7.27 9.93
N TYR A 34 6.31 7.90 11.03
CA TYR A 34 6.44 7.34 12.38
C TYR A 34 5.80 5.95 12.48
N ASP A 35 4.51 5.82 12.11
CA ASP A 35 3.77 4.58 12.32
C ASP A 35 4.30 3.44 11.43
N GLU A 36 4.62 3.70 10.16
CA GLU A 36 5.19 2.68 9.27
C GLU A 36 6.58 2.22 9.75
N MET A 37 7.43 3.15 10.20
CA MET A 37 8.76 2.80 10.69
C MET A 37 8.71 2.04 12.01
N THR A 38 7.89 2.48 12.97
CA THR A 38 7.69 1.78 14.24
C THR A 38 7.17 0.37 14.00
N TYR A 39 6.20 0.19 13.10
CA TYR A 39 5.71 -1.14 12.71
C TYR A 39 6.82 -2.04 12.15
N LEU A 40 7.67 -1.51 11.26
CA LEU A 40 8.78 -2.29 10.72
C LEU A 40 9.90 -2.55 11.75
N MET A 41 10.06 -1.68 12.75
CA MET A 41 10.96 -1.92 13.88
C MET A 41 10.44 -3.06 14.77
N GLU A 42 9.14 -3.07 15.08
CA GLU A 42 8.49 -4.15 15.83
C GLU A 42 8.58 -5.50 15.10
N LYS A 43 8.51 -5.48 13.76
CA LYS A 43 8.74 -6.67 12.91
C LYS A 43 10.21 -7.05 12.73
N GLY A 44 11.15 -6.28 13.29
CA GLY A 44 12.59 -6.52 13.15
C GLY A 44 13.16 -6.25 11.74
N VAL A 45 12.39 -5.61 10.85
CA VAL A 45 12.80 -5.26 9.48
C VAL A 45 13.73 -4.04 9.50
N VAL A 46 13.35 -3.01 10.27
CA VAL A 46 14.16 -1.80 10.50
C VAL A 46 14.84 -1.91 11.85
N SER A 47 16.13 -1.61 11.91
CA SER A 47 16.83 -1.38 13.17
C SER A 47 17.40 0.03 13.19
N GLY A 48 17.54 0.58 14.40
CA GLY A 48 18.30 1.79 14.63
C GLY A 48 19.80 1.57 14.46
N TYR A 49 20.54 2.67 14.56
CA TYR A 49 21.99 2.73 14.57
C TYR A 49 22.51 2.63 16.00
N SER A 50 23.82 2.45 16.16
CA SER A 50 24.49 2.34 17.47
C SER A 50 24.37 3.62 18.31
N ASP A 51 24.11 4.76 17.68
CA ASP A 51 23.88 6.06 18.32
C ASP A 51 22.43 6.23 18.83
N GLY A 52 21.58 5.20 18.70
CA GLY A 52 20.17 5.21 19.09
C GLY A 52 19.21 5.76 18.03
N THR A 53 19.71 6.40 16.97
CA THR A 53 18.88 7.00 15.93
C THR A 53 18.35 5.96 14.93
N VAL A 54 17.35 6.31 14.11
CA VAL A 54 16.86 5.45 13.00
C VAL A 54 17.04 6.09 11.61
N LYS A 55 17.40 7.37 11.57
CA LYS A 55 17.73 8.22 10.42
C LYS A 55 16.66 8.21 9.33
N PRO A 56 15.41 8.60 9.65
CA PRO A 56 14.29 8.49 8.71
C PRO A 56 14.45 9.37 7.46
N ASP A 57 15.11 10.52 7.60
CA ASP A 57 15.29 11.51 6.52
C ASP A 57 16.60 11.36 5.74
N THR A 58 17.43 10.38 6.08
CA THR A 58 18.64 10.07 5.31
C THR A 58 18.31 9.15 4.14
N GLU A 59 18.95 9.38 3.00
CA GLU A 59 18.83 8.50 1.83
C GLU A 59 19.22 7.06 2.18
N VAL A 60 18.40 6.10 1.75
CA VAL A 60 18.69 4.68 1.96
C VAL A 60 19.64 4.17 0.88
N THR A 61 20.73 3.53 1.28
CA THR A 61 21.65 2.91 0.34
C THR A 61 21.13 1.57 -0.16
N ARG A 62 21.64 1.10 -1.30
CA ARG A 62 21.35 -0.22 -1.86
C ARG A 62 21.65 -1.36 -0.89
N ALA A 63 22.76 -1.28 -0.14
CA ALA A 63 23.09 -2.26 0.90
C ALA A 63 22.12 -2.22 2.09
N GLN A 64 21.69 -1.03 2.53
CA GLN A 64 20.69 -0.92 3.59
C GLN A 64 19.32 -1.46 3.16
N ALA A 65 18.91 -1.19 1.91
CA ALA A 65 17.70 -1.77 1.34
C ALA A 65 17.78 -3.31 1.30
N ALA A 66 18.93 -3.88 0.91
CA ALA A 66 19.15 -5.33 0.94
C ALA A 66 18.99 -5.94 2.34
N VAL A 67 19.54 -5.28 3.36
CA VAL A 67 19.35 -5.71 4.77
C VAL A 67 17.88 -5.68 5.17
N MET A 68 17.15 -4.61 4.83
CA MET A 68 15.72 -4.50 5.17
C MET A 68 14.89 -5.58 4.45
N ILE A 69 15.11 -5.78 3.14
CA ILE A 69 14.44 -6.83 2.36
C ILE A 69 14.78 -8.21 2.92
N GLY A 70 16.04 -8.45 3.24
CA GLY A 70 16.49 -9.72 3.77
C GLY A 70 15.86 -10.07 5.11
N ARG A 71 15.78 -9.11 6.03
CA ARG A 71 15.06 -9.27 7.30
C ARG A 71 13.56 -9.50 7.08
N LEU A 72 12.94 -8.73 6.19
CA LEU A 72 11.53 -8.91 5.81
C LEU A 72 11.26 -10.33 5.28
N LYS A 73 12.21 -10.90 4.54
CA LYS A 73 12.11 -12.23 3.92
C LYS A 73 12.66 -13.36 4.80
N GLY A 74 13.15 -13.07 6.00
CA GLY A 74 13.70 -14.08 6.90
C GLY A 74 15.02 -14.69 6.42
N PHE A 75 15.78 -13.97 5.59
CA PHE A 75 17.10 -14.39 5.14
C PHE A 75 18.09 -14.43 6.30
N SER A 76 19.06 -15.35 6.21
CA SER A 76 20.04 -15.55 7.27
C SER A 76 20.93 -14.32 7.47
N GLY A 77 21.27 -13.62 6.38
CA GLY A 77 22.24 -12.53 6.39
C GLY A 77 23.67 -12.97 6.67
N ALA A 78 23.94 -14.28 6.71
CA ALA A 78 25.27 -14.81 6.97
C ALA A 78 26.23 -14.35 5.87
N LYS A 79 27.36 -13.75 6.28
CA LYS A 79 28.39 -13.24 5.37
C LYS A 79 28.85 -14.34 4.42
N GLN A 80 28.74 -14.09 3.12
CA GLN A 80 29.08 -15.06 2.08
C GLN A 80 29.56 -14.35 0.81
N ALA A 81 30.14 -15.10 -0.13
CA ALA A 81 30.50 -14.56 -1.43
C ALA A 81 29.25 -14.06 -2.18
N THR A 82 29.41 -12.95 -2.89
CA THR A 82 28.35 -12.37 -3.72
C THR A 82 28.71 -12.52 -5.20
N PRO A 83 27.75 -12.45 -6.13
CA PRO A 83 28.04 -12.43 -7.55
C PRO A 83 28.59 -11.07 -8.02
N PHE A 84 28.85 -10.11 -7.12
CA PHE A 84 29.20 -8.74 -7.47
C PHE A 84 30.64 -8.42 -7.07
N ASN A 85 31.39 -7.84 -8.01
CA ASN A 85 32.83 -7.61 -7.85
C ASN A 85 33.18 -6.54 -6.80
N ASP A 86 32.23 -5.64 -6.50
CA ASP A 86 32.38 -4.54 -5.54
C ASP A 86 31.77 -4.84 -4.15
N VAL A 87 31.33 -6.09 -3.91
CA VAL A 87 30.81 -6.52 -2.61
C VAL A 87 31.61 -7.74 -2.12
N PRO A 88 32.69 -7.52 -1.34
CA PRO A 88 33.47 -8.62 -0.77
C PRO A 88 32.63 -9.41 0.24
N SER A 89 32.98 -10.69 0.44
CA SER A 89 32.26 -11.57 1.37
C SER A 89 32.25 -11.05 2.82
N THR A 90 33.25 -10.24 3.20
CA THR A 90 33.38 -9.62 4.51
C THR A 90 32.44 -8.42 4.73
N HIS A 91 31.84 -7.87 3.66
CA HIS A 91 30.92 -6.73 3.74
C HIS A 91 29.72 -7.06 4.64
N TYR A 92 29.27 -6.11 5.46
CA TYR A 92 28.22 -6.37 6.46
C TYR A 92 26.88 -6.86 5.85
N ALA A 93 26.59 -6.42 4.63
CA ALA A 93 25.38 -6.79 3.89
C ALA A 93 25.59 -7.93 2.88
N SER A 94 26.77 -8.55 2.79
CA SER A 94 27.10 -9.51 1.72
C SER A 94 26.12 -10.69 1.67
N GLY A 95 25.76 -11.24 2.83
CA GLY A 95 24.74 -12.30 2.97
C GLY A 95 23.39 -11.91 2.39
N TYR A 96 22.84 -10.81 2.90
CA TYR A 96 21.54 -10.30 2.43
C TYR A 96 21.54 -9.92 0.95
N ILE A 97 22.64 -9.34 0.44
CA ILE A 97 22.78 -9.02 -0.98
C ILE A 97 22.78 -10.29 -1.83
N ALA A 98 23.55 -11.31 -1.44
CA ALA A 98 23.61 -12.58 -2.16
C ALA A 98 22.26 -13.31 -2.16
N GLU A 99 21.60 -13.42 -1.00
CA GLU A 99 20.30 -14.07 -0.85
C GLU A 99 19.20 -13.33 -1.63
N ALA A 100 19.15 -11.98 -1.54
CA ALA A 100 18.17 -11.18 -2.29
C ALA A 100 18.41 -11.17 -3.80
N ALA A 101 19.68 -11.26 -4.25
CA ALA A 101 19.99 -11.40 -5.66
C ALA A 101 19.56 -12.78 -6.18
N LYS A 102 19.84 -13.85 -5.41
CA LYS A 102 19.42 -15.22 -5.73
C LYS A 102 17.90 -15.35 -5.81
N ALA A 103 17.17 -14.69 -4.91
CA ALA A 103 15.70 -14.64 -4.91
C ALA A 103 15.12 -13.72 -6.00
N GLY A 104 15.94 -12.99 -6.75
CA GLY A 104 15.51 -12.08 -7.82
C GLY A 104 14.94 -10.74 -7.34
N TYR A 105 14.94 -10.47 -6.03
CA TYR A 105 14.44 -9.21 -5.47
C TYR A 105 15.34 -8.02 -5.77
N LEU A 106 16.65 -8.26 -5.81
CA LEU A 106 17.65 -7.25 -6.15
C LEU A 106 18.46 -7.68 -7.36
N LYS A 107 18.84 -6.71 -8.19
CA LYS A 107 19.72 -6.91 -9.35
C LYS A 107 20.89 -5.95 -9.27
N GLY A 108 22.08 -6.43 -9.68
CA GLY A 108 23.23 -5.58 -9.93
C GLY A 108 23.16 -4.92 -11.30
N TYR A 109 24.23 -4.23 -11.67
CA TYR A 109 24.40 -3.57 -12.95
C TYR A 109 25.08 -4.52 -13.95
N GLY A 110 24.97 -4.20 -15.25
CA GLY A 110 25.55 -5.02 -16.32
C GLY A 110 27.08 -5.11 -16.31
N ASP A 111 27.75 -4.26 -15.53
CA ASP A 111 29.19 -4.26 -15.30
C ASP A 111 29.63 -5.24 -14.19
N GLY A 112 28.71 -6.02 -13.63
CA GLY A 112 28.98 -6.95 -12.54
C GLY A 112 29.09 -6.30 -11.16
N THR A 113 28.70 -5.04 -11.00
CA THR A 113 28.69 -4.33 -9.71
C THR A 113 27.31 -4.31 -9.06
N PHE A 114 27.26 -4.17 -7.75
CA PHE A 114 26.03 -3.92 -6.98
C PHE A 114 25.89 -2.47 -6.56
N ARG A 115 26.99 -1.73 -6.38
CA ARG A 115 27.06 -0.34 -5.89
C ARG A 115 26.42 -0.18 -4.50
N PRO A 116 26.94 -0.86 -3.46
CA PRO A 116 26.28 -0.97 -2.15
C PRO A 116 26.03 0.37 -1.45
N ASN A 117 26.88 1.37 -1.68
CA ASN A 117 26.79 2.70 -1.06
C ASN A 117 25.97 3.70 -1.87
N ALA A 118 25.55 3.36 -3.09
CA ALA A 118 24.71 4.25 -3.88
C ALA A 118 23.30 4.34 -3.26
N PRO A 119 22.68 5.53 -3.26
CA PRO A 119 21.30 5.68 -2.82
C PRO A 119 20.34 4.94 -3.77
N ILE A 120 19.23 4.45 -3.22
CA ILE A 120 18.12 3.93 -4.02
C ILE A 120 17.31 5.11 -4.58
N ILE A 121 17.07 5.10 -5.88
CA ILE A 121 16.11 6.03 -6.51
C ILE A 121 14.70 5.44 -6.48
N ARG A 122 13.69 6.31 -6.53
CA ARG A 122 12.28 5.94 -6.34
C ARG A 122 11.75 4.95 -7.38
N GLY A 123 12.24 5.02 -8.61
CA GLY A 123 11.94 4.04 -9.66
C GLY A 123 12.52 2.64 -9.36
N ASP A 124 13.73 2.58 -8.82
CA ASP A 124 14.34 1.32 -8.38
C ASP A 124 13.59 0.74 -7.18
N MET A 125 13.20 1.59 -6.22
CA MET A 125 12.34 1.17 -5.10
C MET A 125 11.02 0.57 -5.61
N ALA A 126 10.38 1.15 -6.61
CA ALA A 126 9.14 0.59 -7.17
C ALA A 126 9.35 -0.83 -7.71
N MET A 127 10.41 -1.03 -8.51
CA MET A 127 10.78 -2.36 -9.02
C MET A 127 11.14 -3.35 -7.91
N ILE A 128 11.77 -2.88 -6.82
CA ILE A 128 12.10 -3.73 -5.68
C ILE A 128 10.83 -4.17 -4.97
N VAL A 129 9.94 -3.23 -4.62
CA VAL A 129 8.68 -3.52 -3.93
C VAL A 129 7.83 -4.47 -4.76
N GLU A 130 7.73 -4.22 -6.08
CA GLU A 130 7.01 -5.09 -6.99
C GLU A 130 7.50 -6.54 -6.95
N ARG A 131 8.82 -6.77 -7.06
CA ARG A 131 9.40 -8.13 -7.00
C ARG A 131 9.32 -8.76 -5.62
N VAL A 132 9.50 -7.98 -4.56
CA VAL A 132 9.47 -8.47 -3.17
C VAL A 132 8.07 -8.96 -2.82
N PHE A 133 7.02 -8.30 -3.29
CA PHE A 133 5.63 -8.64 -2.97
C PHE A 133 4.89 -9.37 -4.08
N ASP A 134 5.55 -9.64 -5.21
CA ASP A 134 4.99 -10.33 -6.38
C ASP A 134 3.67 -9.70 -6.85
N LEU A 135 3.67 -8.37 -7.00
CA LEU A 135 2.46 -7.63 -7.33
C LEU A 135 2.00 -7.93 -8.75
N ALA A 136 0.84 -8.56 -8.91
CA ALA A 136 0.39 -9.07 -10.20
C ALA A 136 -0.52 -8.13 -11.01
N PHE A 137 -1.04 -7.06 -10.40
CA PHE A 137 -2.08 -6.21 -10.99
C PHE A 137 -1.56 -4.86 -11.43
N THR A 138 -2.08 -4.33 -12.53
CA THR A 138 -1.84 -2.95 -12.95
C THR A 138 -3.15 -2.25 -13.27
N PHE A 139 -3.20 -0.94 -13.05
CA PHE A 139 -4.15 -0.08 -13.74
C PHE A 139 -3.46 0.58 -14.93
N ASN A 140 -4.20 0.87 -16.01
CA ASN A 140 -3.73 1.70 -17.12
C ASN A 140 -3.75 3.20 -16.81
N SER A 141 -3.25 3.54 -15.63
CA SER A 141 -3.01 4.91 -15.17
C SER A 141 -1.51 5.14 -15.05
N SER A 142 -1.04 6.35 -15.34
CA SER A 142 0.38 6.70 -15.27
C SER A 142 0.58 8.11 -14.74
N PHE A 143 1.81 8.38 -14.30
CA PHE A 143 2.27 9.70 -13.88
C PHE A 143 2.91 10.44 -15.07
N LYS A 144 2.82 11.77 -15.08
CA LYS A 144 3.29 12.61 -16.20
C LYS A 144 4.78 12.42 -16.52
N ASP A 145 5.59 12.09 -15.51
CA ASP A 145 7.04 11.91 -15.60
C ASP A 145 7.49 10.44 -15.72
N VAL A 146 6.55 9.54 -15.97
CA VAL A 146 6.80 8.11 -16.19
C VAL A 146 6.44 7.75 -17.63
N GLY A 147 7.45 7.73 -18.49
CA GLY A 147 7.28 7.29 -19.88
C GLY A 147 6.88 5.80 -19.96
N PRO A 148 6.04 5.41 -20.93
CA PRO A 148 5.50 4.04 -21.00
C PRO A 148 6.59 2.97 -21.16
N ASN A 149 7.70 3.31 -21.83
CA ASN A 149 8.83 2.42 -22.09
C ASN A 149 9.92 2.47 -21.00
N ALA A 150 9.73 3.22 -19.92
CA ALA A 150 10.70 3.24 -18.83
C ALA A 150 10.76 1.87 -18.12
N VAL A 151 11.95 1.41 -17.75
CA VAL A 151 12.16 0.09 -17.11
C VAL A 151 11.36 -0.10 -15.80
N TYR A 152 11.00 0.99 -15.13
CA TYR A 152 10.22 1.02 -13.90
C TYR A 152 8.72 1.29 -14.12
N SER A 153 8.27 1.53 -15.35
CA SER A 153 6.91 1.94 -15.69
C SER A 153 5.86 0.95 -15.18
N GLU A 154 6.04 -0.33 -15.51
CA GLU A 154 5.13 -1.39 -15.06
C GLU A 154 5.12 -1.51 -13.55
N ALA A 155 6.29 -1.55 -12.91
CA ALA A 155 6.39 -1.65 -11.45
C ALA A 155 5.67 -0.49 -10.74
N ILE A 156 5.79 0.74 -11.26
CA ILE A 156 5.07 1.92 -10.75
C ILE A 156 3.55 1.73 -10.87
N ARG A 157 3.06 1.22 -12.01
CA ARG A 157 1.64 0.92 -12.20
C ARG A 157 1.14 -0.15 -11.24
N LYS A 158 1.97 -1.15 -10.94
CA LYS A 158 1.66 -2.22 -9.99
C LYS A 158 1.54 -1.73 -8.55
N ILE A 159 2.51 -0.93 -8.08
CA ILE A 159 2.45 -0.38 -6.72
C ILE A 159 1.34 0.68 -6.56
N LEU A 160 0.97 1.37 -7.65
CA LEU A 160 -0.20 2.27 -7.67
C LEU A 160 -1.49 1.45 -7.53
N ALA A 161 -1.63 0.36 -8.28
CA ALA A 161 -2.77 -0.55 -8.19
C ALA A 161 -2.93 -1.20 -6.82
N ALA A 162 -1.83 -1.47 -6.13
CA ALA A 162 -1.82 -2.02 -4.78
C ALA A 162 -2.02 -0.96 -3.67
N ASN A 163 -2.32 0.30 -4.02
CA ASN A 163 -2.38 1.46 -3.12
C ASN A 163 -1.15 1.60 -2.20
N ILE A 164 0.04 1.34 -2.73
CA ILE A 164 1.31 1.57 -2.02
C ILE A 164 1.79 3.03 -2.26
N THR A 165 1.38 3.63 -3.37
CA THR A 165 1.67 5.01 -3.76
C THR A 165 0.49 5.66 -4.46
N ILE A 166 0.40 6.99 -4.36
CA ILE A 166 -0.52 7.85 -5.13
C ILE A 166 0.20 8.92 -5.95
N GLY A 167 1.54 8.93 -5.88
CA GLY A 167 2.37 9.98 -6.47
C GLY A 167 2.26 11.31 -5.71
N TYR A 168 2.63 12.38 -6.40
CA TYR A 168 2.62 13.76 -5.89
C TYR A 168 1.44 14.56 -6.46
N PRO A 169 1.01 15.66 -5.79
CA PRO A 169 -0.13 16.47 -6.23
C PRO A 169 -0.04 17.02 -7.66
N ASP A 170 1.18 17.18 -8.19
CA ASP A 170 1.45 17.61 -9.57
C ASP A 170 1.26 16.50 -10.63
N ASN A 171 0.81 15.31 -10.20
CA ASN A 171 0.71 14.07 -10.97
C ASN A 171 2.07 13.52 -11.44
N THR A 172 3.11 13.66 -10.60
CA THR A 172 4.43 13.05 -10.82
C THR A 172 4.68 11.87 -9.87
N PHE A 173 5.59 10.97 -10.26
CA PHE A 173 6.14 9.93 -9.40
C PHE A 173 7.53 10.26 -8.88
N ARG A 174 8.31 11.05 -9.63
CA ARG A 174 9.71 11.43 -9.40
C ARG A 174 10.66 10.21 -9.38
N PRO A 175 10.69 9.39 -10.44
CA PRO A 175 11.39 8.10 -10.44
C PRO A 175 12.91 8.21 -10.27
N ARG A 176 13.51 9.36 -10.60
CA ARG A 176 14.95 9.61 -10.48
C ARG A 176 15.38 10.23 -9.15
N GLN A 177 14.43 10.57 -8.27
CA GLN A 177 14.74 11.12 -6.96
C GLN A 177 15.20 10.00 -6.01
N ALA A 178 16.25 10.23 -5.23
CA ALA A 178 16.64 9.34 -4.14
C ALA A 178 15.53 9.24 -3.09
N VAL A 179 15.38 8.07 -2.46
CA VAL A 179 14.38 7.87 -1.41
C VAL A 179 15.03 7.85 -0.03
N THR A 180 14.37 8.47 0.93
CA THR A 180 14.80 8.40 2.33
C THR A 180 14.48 7.02 2.92
N ARG A 181 15.15 6.67 4.02
CA ARG A 181 14.89 5.45 4.78
C ARG A 181 13.44 5.37 5.27
N GLY A 182 12.85 6.49 5.67
CA GLY A 182 11.44 6.59 6.03
C GLY A 182 10.51 6.33 4.85
N GLN A 183 10.79 6.91 3.68
CA GLN A 183 10.00 6.65 2.46
C GLN A 183 10.07 5.18 2.03
N PHE A 184 11.25 4.59 2.05
CA PHE A 184 11.42 3.16 1.72
C PHE A 184 10.67 2.27 2.72
N SER A 185 10.72 2.62 4.01
CA SER A 185 9.97 1.94 5.07
C SER A 185 8.46 2.04 4.86
N ALA A 186 7.94 3.21 4.51
CA ALA A 186 6.53 3.41 4.23
C ALA A 186 6.03 2.50 3.11
N PHE A 187 6.80 2.35 2.03
CA PHE A 187 6.42 1.48 0.91
C PHE A 187 6.38 0.00 1.31
N LEU A 188 7.34 -0.47 2.11
CA LEU A 188 7.31 -1.85 2.63
C LEU A 188 6.15 -2.08 3.59
N ALA A 189 5.89 -1.14 4.51
CA ALA A 189 4.79 -1.24 5.47
C ALA A 189 3.42 -1.29 4.77
N ARG A 190 3.20 -0.42 3.77
CA ARG A 190 1.98 -0.39 2.94
C ARG A 190 1.80 -1.65 2.12
N ALA A 191 2.88 -2.31 1.73
CA ALA A 191 2.79 -3.59 1.04
C ALA A 191 2.42 -4.74 2.00
N LEU A 192 2.82 -4.65 3.28
CA LEU A 192 2.60 -5.68 4.29
C LEU A 192 1.24 -5.59 5.00
N GLU A 193 0.71 -4.39 5.20
CA GLU A 193 -0.40 -4.19 6.14
C GLU A 193 -1.42 -3.18 5.58
N PRO A 194 -2.69 -3.59 5.43
CA PRO A 194 -3.79 -2.76 4.93
C PRO A 194 -3.94 -1.39 5.57
N LYS A 195 -3.76 -1.27 6.90
CA LYS A 195 -3.99 0.01 7.58
C LYS A 195 -3.13 1.14 7.01
N PHE A 196 -1.89 0.84 6.62
CA PHE A 196 -0.98 1.84 6.05
C PHE A 196 -1.30 2.22 4.60
N LYS A 197 -2.06 1.37 3.88
CA LYS A 197 -2.55 1.71 2.54
C LYS A 197 -3.64 2.80 2.58
N ASN A 198 -4.19 3.11 3.75
CA ASN A 198 -5.04 4.29 3.92
C ASN A 198 -4.20 5.58 3.92
N ASP A 199 -2.97 5.54 4.44
CA ASP A 199 -2.05 6.70 4.45
C ASP A 199 -1.49 7.01 3.06
N ALA A 200 -1.62 6.08 2.13
CA ALA A 200 -1.40 6.30 0.71
C ALA A 200 -2.66 6.83 0.01
N ALA A 201 -3.40 7.75 0.64
CA ALA A 201 -4.56 8.39 0.04
C ALA A 201 -4.39 9.92 0.01
N ILE A 202 -5.13 10.59 -0.87
CA ILE A 202 -5.15 12.05 -0.93
C ILE A 202 -5.98 12.63 0.23
N PRO A 203 -5.79 13.91 0.58
CA PRO A 203 -6.78 14.62 1.38
C PRO A 203 -8.16 14.49 0.72
N ASP A 204 -9.20 14.27 1.52
CA ASP A 204 -10.58 14.10 1.04
C ASP A 204 -10.76 12.90 0.10
N SER A 205 -9.95 11.86 0.31
CA SER A 205 -10.02 10.59 -0.41
C SER A 205 -11.40 9.95 -0.34
N TYR A 206 -11.86 9.41 -1.46
CA TYR A 206 -13.10 8.62 -1.56
C TYR A 206 -12.86 7.14 -1.30
N MET A 207 -11.60 6.69 -1.15
CA MET A 207 -11.30 5.31 -0.77
C MET A 207 -11.99 4.93 0.54
N LYS A 208 -12.49 3.70 0.55
CA LYS A 208 -12.93 3.05 1.78
C LYS A 208 -11.73 2.80 2.71
N ASP A 209 -11.97 2.90 4.01
CA ASP A 209 -11.01 2.47 5.03
C ASP A 209 -10.81 0.95 4.91
N LYS A 210 -9.61 0.55 4.53
CA LYS A 210 -9.24 -0.84 4.29
C LYS A 210 -9.19 -1.70 5.55
N THR A 211 -9.39 -1.12 6.74
CA THR A 211 -9.52 -1.86 8.00
C THR A 211 -10.97 -2.18 8.36
N LYS A 212 -11.94 -1.67 7.59
CA LYS A 212 -13.36 -1.77 7.85
C LYS A 212 -14.05 -2.79 6.97
N THR A 213 -15.16 -3.32 7.49
CA THR A 213 -16.10 -4.14 6.71
C THR A 213 -17.30 -3.29 6.31
N TYR A 214 -17.62 -3.28 5.02
CA TYR A 214 -18.75 -2.53 4.46
C TYR A 214 -19.84 -3.52 4.02
N THR A 215 -21.07 -3.26 4.40
CA THR A 215 -22.22 -4.09 4.00
C THR A 215 -23.20 -3.27 3.20
N TYR A 216 -23.56 -3.77 2.03
CA TYR A 216 -24.50 -3.16 1.11
C TYR A 216 -25.71 -4.06 0.91
N GLN A 217 -26.89 -3.43 0.76
CA GLN A 217 -28.10 -4.09 0.32
C GLN A 217 -28.28 -3.81 -1.17
N MET A 218 -28.50 -4.86 -1.97
CA MET A 218 -28.78 -4.77 -3.40
C MET A 218 -30.29 -4.74 -3.67
N SER A 219 -30.70 -4.32 -4.88
CA SER A 219 -32.12 -4.19 -5.26
C SER A 219 -32.91 -5.50 -5.29
N ASP A 220 -32.24 -6.63 -5.48
CA ASP A 220 -32.81 -7.98 -5.45
C ASP A 220 -33.00 -8.54 -4.02
N GLY A 221 -32.61 -7.78 -2.99
CA GLY A 221 -32.70 -8.18 -1.60
C GLY A 221 -31.48 -8.94 -1.08
N THR A 222 -30.48 -9.21 -1.92
CA THR A 222 -29.20 -9.80 -1.48
C THR A 222 -28.35 -8.78 -0.73
N THR A 223 -27.43 -9.31 0.09
CA THR A 223 -26.46 -8.51 0.83
C THR A 223 -25.06 -8.75 0.27
N ALA A 224 -24.33 -7.66 0.00
CA ALA A 224 -22.92 -7.71 -0.38
C ALA A 224 -22.05 -7.27 0.80
N VAL A 225 -21.14 -8.14 1.26
CA VAL A 225 -20.20 -7.84 2.34
C VAL A 225 -18.79 -7.67 1.77
N HIS A 226 -18.29 -6.44 1.83
CA HIS A 226 -16.98 -6.05 1.30
C HIS A 226 -15.95 -6.00 2.42
N ARG A 227 -14.85 -6.71 2.24
CA ARG A 227 -13.70 -6.73 3.15
C ARG A 227 -12.42 -6.55 2.35
N PHE A 228 -11.49 -5.75 2.86
CA PHE A 228 -10.15 -5.68 2.28
C PHE A 228 -9.26 -6.69 3.00
N GLN A 229 -8.82 -7.70 2.28
CA GLN A 229 -8.12 -8.84 2.86
C GLN A 229 -7.11 -9.44 1.89
N ASN A 230 -6.18 -10.23 2.43
CA ASN A 230 -5.24 -10.97 1.62
C ASN A 230 -5.96 -12.15 0.97
N VAL A 231 -6.04 -12.15 -0.36
CA VAL A 231 -6.61 -13.24 -1.15
C VAL A 231 -5.48 -14.20 -1.54
N PRO A 232 -5.57 -15.50 -1.21
CA PRO A 232 -4.57 -16.48 -1.61
C PRO A 232 -4.49 -16.68 -3.11
N ASN A 233 -3.33 -17.13 -3.58
CA ASN A 233 -3.15 -17.55 -4.97
C ASN A 233 -4.13 -18.68 -5.34
N ARG A 234 -4.75 -18.59 -6.52
CA ARG A 234 -5.71 -19.58 -7.03
C ARG A 234 -5.53 -19.72 -8.53
N ASP A 235 -5.60 -20.95 -9.04
CA ASP A 235 -5.56 -21.26 -10.48
C ASP A 235 -4.33 -20.71 -11.22
N GLY A 236 -3.17 -20.69 -10.54
CA GLY A 236 -1.92 -20.15 -11.08
C GLY A 236 -1.85 -18.62 -11.12
N LEU A 237 -2.89 -17.94 -10.65
CA LEU A 237 -2.94 -16.49 -10.53
C LEU A 237 -2.46 -16.03 -9.16
N VAL A 238 -1.66 -14.97 -9.15
CA VAL A 238 -1.10 -14.36 -7.95
C VAL A 238 -2.06 -13.29 -7.47
N TYR A 239 -2.58 -13.49 -6.26
CA TYR A 239 -3.44 -12.52 -5.61
C TYR A 239 -2.67 -11.80 -4.50
N GLY A 240 -3.38 -11.10 -3.64
CA GLY A 240 -2.80 -10.31 -2.57
C GLY A 240 -3.89 -9.54 -1.84
N PHE A 241 -3.51 -8.45 -1.20
CA PHE A 241 -4.46 -7.56 -0.55
C PHE A 241 -5.35 -6.84 -1.58
N MET A 242 -6.64 -7.12 -1.54
CA MET A 242 -7.67 -6.48 -2.36
C MET A 242 -9.03 -6.53 -1.66
N TRP A 243 -10.03 -5.88 -2.26
CA TRP A 243 -11.39 -6.00 -1.78
C TRP A 243 -12.02 -7.31 -2.27
N THR A 244 -12.68 -8.03 -1.36
CA THR A 244 -13.55 -9.15 -1.68
C THR A 244 -14.99 -8.74 -1.38
N ALA A 245 -15.89 -8.89 -2.34
CA ALA A 245 -17.33 -8.74 -2.15
C ALA A 245 -17.97 -10.12 -2.07
N GLN A 246 -18.48 -10.47 -0.90
CA GLN A 246 -19.23 -11.72 -0.70
C GLN A 246 -20.72 -11.43 -0.87
N ILE A 247 -21.38 -12.12 -1.78
CA ILE A 247 -22.81 -12.02 -2.09
C ILE A 247 -23.44 -13.40 -1.89
N ASP A 248 -24.74 -13.48 -1.65
CA ASP A 248 -25.45 -14.76 -1.53
C ASP A 248 -25.14 -15.66 -2.74
N GLY A 249 -24.44 -16.78 -2.50
CA GLY A 249 -24.06 -17.75 -3.52
C GLY A 249 -22.71 -17.53 -4.22
N GLY A 250 -21.92 -16.50 -3.87
CA GLY A 250 -20.61 -16.29 -4.48
C GLY A 250 -19.75 -15.18 -3.88
N SER A 251 -18.58 -14.97 -4.49
CA SER A 251 -17.72 -13.82 -4.19
C SER A 251 -17.01 -13.36 -5.45
N TYR A 252 -16.65 -12.08 -5.47
CA TYR A 252 -15.71 -11.55 -6.45
C TYR A 252 -14.69 -10.62 -5.78
N GLU A 253 -13.55 -10.49 -6.42
CA GLU A 253 -12.45 -9.65 -5.98
C GLU A 253 -12.35 -8.40 -6.85
N TYR A 254 -12.01 -7.26 -6.25
CA TYR A 254 -11.79 -6.01 -6.99
C TYR A 254 -10.73 -5.14 -6.32
N LEU A 255 -10.15 -4.25 -7.11
CA LEU A 255 -9.18 -3.26 -6.68
C LEU A 255 -9.80 -1.87 -6.77
N GLU A 256 -9.32 -0.96 -5.93
CA GLU A 256 -9.62 0.46 -6.01
C GLU A 256 -8.32 1.24 -6.25
N LEU A 257 -8.38 2.21 -7.14
CA LEU A 257 -7.31 3.17 -7.38
C LEU A 257 -7.85 4.55 -7.15
N GLU A 258 -7.10 5.36 -6.42
CA GLU A 258 -7.34 6.78 -6.32
C GLU A 258 -6.02 7.51 -6.52
N ASN A 259 -6.03 8.55 -7.35
CA ASN A 259 -4.93 9.50 -7.47
C ASN A 259 -5.50 10.91 -7.66
N TYR A 260 -4.63 11.90 -7.84
CA TYR A 260 -5.04 13.30 -7.98
C TYR A 260 -5.92 13.61 -9.21
N ASN A 261 -6.18 12.64 -10.10
CA ASN A 261 -7.00 12.82 -11.29
C ASN A 261 -8.29 11.99 -11.29
N ILE A 262 -8.25 10.76 -10.75
CA ILE A 262 -9.40 9.84 -10.79
C ILE A 262 -9.50 8.97 -9.54
N PHE A 263 -10.73 8.54 -9.26
CA PHE A 263 -11.05 7.32 -8.52
C PHE A 263 -11.56 6.27 -9.52
N ALA A 264 -11.02 5.06 -9.45
CA ALA A 264 -11.37 3.94 -10.30
C ALA A 264 -11.46 2.64 -9.52
N PHE A 265 -12.19 1.67 -10.06
CA PHE A 265 -12.20 0.31 -9.56
C PHE A 265 -12.15 -0.68 -10.73
N GLY A 266 -11.65 -1.89 -10.49
CA GLY A 266 -11.54 -2.89 -11.55
C GLY A 266 -11.34 -4.29 -10.98
N TYR A 267 -11.60 -5.29 -11.80
CA TYR A 267 -11.35 -6.68 -11.44
C TYR A 267 -9.87 -7.03 -11.65
N PRO A 268 -9.31 -7.93 -10.83
CA PRO A 268 -8.03 -8.59 -11.09
C PRO A 268 -7.92 -9.07 -12.55
N TYR A 269 -6.81 -8.75 -13.21
CA TYR A 269 -6.53 -9.15 -14.62
C TYR A 269 -7.56 -8.67 -15.65
N SER A 270 -8.34 -7.65 -15.31
CA SER A 270 -9.34 -7.07 -16.19
C SER A 270 -9.12 -5.57 -16.36
N GLU A 271 -10.05 -4.98 -17.08
CA GLU A 271 -10.20 -3.55 -17.26
C GLU A 271 -10.73 -2.87 -15.98
N TYR A 272 -10.72 -1.53 -15.98
CA TYR A 272 -11.20 -0.72 -14.88
C TYR A 272 -12.16 0.35 -15.34
N ASP A 273 -13.03 0.75 -14.42
CA ASP A 273 -14.02 1.80 -14.57
C ASP A 273 -13.66 3.00 -13.70
N VAL A 274 -13.84 4.20 -14.26
CA VAL A 274 -13.68 5.44 -13.51
C VAL A 274 -15.01 5.73 -12.81
N ALA A 275 -14.98 5.86 -11.48
CA ALA A 275 -16.16 6.23 -10.69
C ALA A 275 -16.18 7.72 -10.30
N LEU A 276 -15.03 8.39 -10.35
CA LEU A 276 -14.96 9.83 -10.06
C LEU A 276 -13.77 10.46 -10.76
N ALA A 277 -13.94 11.69 -11.23
CA ALA A 277 -12.84 12.49 -11.78
C ALA A 277 -12.62 13.76 -10.96
N TYR A 278 -11.34 14.06 -10.70
CA TYR A 278 -10.91 15.25 -9.98
C TYR A 278 -10.61 16.43 -10.93
N PRO A 279 -10.69 17.68 -10.45
CA PRO A 279 -11.28 18.06 -9.17
C PRO A 279 -12.81 17.84 -9.17
N VAL A 280 -13.35 17.45 -8.02
CA VAL A 280 -14.79 17.21 -7.82
C VAL A 280 -15.54 18.54 -7.90
N ARG A 281 -16.33 18.72 -8.96
CA ARG A 281 -17.16 19.91 -9.18
C ARG A 281 -18.36 19.59 -10.07
N VAL A 282 -19.47 20.26 -9.82
CA VAL A 282 -20.68 20.13 -10.67
C VAL A 282 -20.34 20.45 -12.13
N GLY A 283 -20.87 19.64 -13.04
CA GLY A 283 -20.65 19.72 -14.48
C GLY A 283 -19.34 19.10 -14.98
N LYS A 284 -18.47 18.60 -14.09
CA LYS A 284 -17.32 17.78 -14.51
C LYS A 284 -17.84 16.48 -15.13
N THR A 285 -17.34 16.16 -16.32
CA THR A 285 -17.65 14.91 -17.01
C THR A 285 -16.44 14.00 -17.08
N PHE A 286 -16.69 12.70 -17.15
CA PHE A 286 -15.67 11.67 -17.36
C PHE A 286 -16.34 10.42 -17.94
N ASP A 287 -15.54 9.58 -18.58
CA ASP A 287 -16.02 8.39 -19.27
C ASP A 287 -15.71 7.15 -18.43
N THR A 288 -16.59 6.15 -18.51
CA THR A 288 -16.40 4.80 -17.96
C THR A 288 -16.74 3.78 -19.05
N GLY A 289 -16.30 2.53 -18.90
CA GLY A 289 -16.39 1.52 -19.96
C GLY A 289 -15.26 1.63 -20.98
N LEU A 290 -15.15 0.60 -21.84
CA LEU A 290 -14.08 0.46 -22.83
C LEU A 290 -14.64 -0.02 -24.17
N GLY A 291 -13.84 0.19 -25.21
CA GLY A 291 -14.23 -0.11 -26.59
C GLY A 291 -15.45 0.72 -27.03
N ASP A 292 -16.47 0.03 -27.55
CA ASP A 292 -17.70 0.65 -28.06
C ASP A 292 -18.74 0.96 -26.96
N GLU A 293 -18.49 0.54 -25.71
CA GLU A 293 -19.41 0.69 -24.57
C GLU A 293 -19.00 1.84 -23.63
N ILE A 294 -18.59 2.98 -24.20
CA ILE A 294 -18.24 4.17 -23.40
C ILE A 294 -19.52 4.83 -22.86
N ILE A 295 -19.64 4.91 -21.54
CA ILE A 295 -20.72 5.60 -20.84
C ILE A 295 -20.19 6.91 -20.27
N LYS A 296 -20.80 8.02 -20.68
CA LYS A 296 -20.46 9.34 -20.14
C LYS A 296 -21.09 9.54 -18.76
N ASN A 297 -20.30 10.03 -17.81
CA ASN A 297 -20.71 10.38 -16.46
C ASN A 297 -20.61 11.89 -16.25
N THR A 298 -21.49 12.45 -15.42
CA THR A 298 -21.47 13.85 -15.03
C THR A 298 -21.65 13.98 -13.52
N ILE A 299 -20.77 14.74 -12.86
CA ILE A 299 -20.99 15.16 -11.48
C ILE A 299 -22.15 16.17 -11.49
N THR A 300 -23.31 15.79 -10.97
CA THR A 300 -24.53 16.61 -10.97
C THR A 300 -24.79 17.31 -9.65
N GLY A 301 -24.11 16.90 -8.58
CA GLY A 301 -24.22 17.53 -7.27
C GLY A 301 -23.02 17.29 -6.39
N VAL A 302 -22.71 18.27 -5.54
CA VAL A 302 -21.75 18.15 -4.43
C VAL A 302 -22.46 18.60 -3.15
N ASN A 303 -21.97 18.16 -1.99
CA ASN A 303 -22.59 18.45 -0.68
C ASN A 303 -24.06 18.02 -0.59
N LYS A 304 -24.39 16.90 -1.24
CA LYS A 304 -25.75 16.36 -1.25
C LYS A 304 -26.01 15.66 0.08
N THR A 305 -27.22 15.82 0.59
CA THR A 305 -27.71 15.02 1.71
C THR A 305 -28.27 13.70 1.16
N VAL A 306 -27.69 12.59 1.59
CA VAL A 306 -28.06 11.24 1.16
C VAL A 306 -28.35 10.41 2.40
N VAL A 307 -29.59 9.94 2.51
CA VAL A 307 -30.01 9.01 3.56
C VAL A 307 -29.75 7.59 3.07
N THR A 308 -28.98 6.82 3.85
CA THR A 308 -28.85 5.37 3.71
C THR A 308 -29.35 4.68 4.96
N LYS A 309 -29.51 3.34 4.92
CA LYS A 309 -29.84 2.54 6.10
C LYS A 309 -28.76 2.58 7.18
N TYR A 310 -27.50 2.81 6.81
CA TYR A 310 -26.41 2.98 7.77
C TYR A 310 -26.51 4.31 8.51
N ARG A 311 -26.53 5.43 7.75
CA ARG A 311 -26.64 6.78 8.31
C ARG A 311 -27.03 7.81 7.24
N THR A 312 -27.27 9.04 7.68
CA THR A 312 -27.36 10.19 6.77
C THR A 312 -25.99 10.81 6.54
N PHE A 313 -25.62 11.00 5.27
CA PHE A 313 -24.44 11.73 4.83
C PHE A 313 -24.84 13.10 4.32
N LYS A 314 -24.05 14.14 4.59
CA LYS A 314 -24.34 15.54 4.17
C LYS A 314 -23.34 16.10 3.15
N ASN A 315 -22.30 15.34 2.84
CA ASN A 315 -21.18 15.71 1.97
C ASN A 315 -21.09 14.77 0.75
N ALA A 316 -22.22 14.22 0.28
CA ALA A 316 -22.17 13.28 -0.83
C ALA A 316 -21.98 13.99 -2.18
N THR A 317 -21.18 13.38 -3.04
CA THR A 317 -21.04 13.73 -4.46
C THR A 317 -21.98 12.85 -5.26
N GLU A 318 -22.91 13.47 -5.98
CA GLU A 318 -23.85 12.82 -6.88
C GLU A 318 -23.26 12.80 -8.30
N VAL A 319 -23.17 11.61 -8.86
CA VAL A 319 -22.79 11.39 -10.27
C VAL A 319 -23.97 10.75 -10.99
N MET A 320 -24.28 11.27 -12.18
CA MET A 320 -25.28 10.71 -13.07
C MET A 320 -24.62 10.15 -14.33
N THR A 321 -24.92 8.90 -14.65
CA THR A 321 -24.51 8.26 -15.90
C THR A 321 -25.42 8.70 -17.04
N GLN A 322 -24.95 8.61 -18.28
CA GLN A 322 -25.73 8.87 -19.50
C GLN A 322 -27.01 8.03 -19.56
N ASN A 323 -27.01 6.83 -18.97
CA ASN A 323 -28.15 5.92 -18.93
C ASN A 323 -29.12 6.22 -17.77
N GLY A 324 -28.89 7.31 -17.01
CA GLY A 324 -29.79 7.80 -15.96
C GLY A 324 -29.59 7.17 -14.57
N LEU A 325 -28.61 6.26 -14.41
CA LEU A 325 -28.19 5.80 -13.08
C LEU A 325 -27.56 6.97 -12.32
N ARG A 326 -27.98 7.19 -11.08
CA ARG A 326 -27.34 8.12 -10.15
C ARG A 326 -26.65 7.33 -9.05
N TYR A 327 -25.39 7.62 -8.76
CA TYR A 327 -24.71 7.10 -7.58
C TYR A 327 -24.14 8.23 -6.75
N TYR A 328 -24.03 7.98 -5.45
CA TYR A 328 -23.61 8.93 -4.45
C TYR A 328 -22.35 8.41 -3.79
N MET A 329 -21.26 9.15 -3.96
CA MET A 329 -19.98 8.84 -3.33
C MET A 329 -19.73 9.76 -2.14
N VAL A 330 -19.05 9.26 -1.12
CA VAL A 330 -18.68 10.01 0.09
C VAL A 330 -17.22 9.73 0.44
N GLU A 331 -16.50 10.78 0.80
CA GLU A 331 -15.12 10.71 1.31
C GLU A 331 -15.00 9.70 2.47
N GLY A 332 -14.05 8.77 2.37
CA GLY A 332 -13.85 7.67 3.32
C GLY A 332 -14.80 6.47 3.19
N TYR A 333 -15.79 6.52 2.27
CA TYR A 333 -16.81 5.48 2.11
C TYR A 333 -16.99 4.97 0.67
N GLY A 334 -16.43 5.65 -0.33
CA GLY A 334 -16.70 5.38 -1.74
C GLY A 334 -18.18 5.56 -2.05
N THR A 335 -18.72 4.71 -2.93
CA THR A 335 -20.17 4.71 -3.22
C THR A 335 -20.97 4.24 -2.00
N VAL A 336 -21.93 5.05 -1.55
CA VAL A 336 -22.82 4.73 -0.43
C VAL A 336 -24.25 4.40 -0.86
N LYS A 337 -24.66 4.83 -2.06
CA LYS A 337 -25.99 4.57 -2.61
C LYS A 337 -26.00 4.72 -4.12
N SER A 338 -26.81 3.93 -4.82
CA SER A 338 -27.14 4.15 -6.23
C SER A 338 -28.64 3.98 -6.48
N VAL A 339 -29.14 4.68 -7.48
CA VAL A 339 -30.56 4.77 -7.84
C VAL A 339 -30.66 4.77 -9.36
N ASN A 340 -31.45 3.85 -9.93
CA ASN A 340 -31.65 3.76 -11.37
C ASN A 340 -32.49 4.93 -11.93
N ALA A 341 -32.66 4.96 -13.26
CA ALA A 341 -33.41 6.01 -13.95
C ALA A 341 -34.88 6.11 -13.47
N GLN A 342 -35.47 5.00 -13.02
CA GLN A 342 -36.83 4.91 -12.50
C GLN A 342 -36.95 5.29 -11.01
N GLY A 343 -35.85 5.64 -10.34
CA GLY A 343 -35.85 6.02 -8.93
C GLY A 343 -35.76 4.85 -7.95
N ARG A 344 -35.57 3.61 -8.43
CA ARG A 344 -35.36 2.44 -7.55
C ARG A 344 -33.92 2.41 -7.06
N VAL A 345 -33.74 2.14 -5.77
CA VAL A 345 -32.41 1.95 -5.16
C VAL A 345 -31.81 0.65 -5.68
N GLU A 346 -30.62 0.72 -6.28
CA GLU A 346 -29.88 -0.44 -6.80
C GLU A 346 -28.89 -1.00 -5.79
N LEU A 347 -28.26 -0.11 -5.04
CA LEU A 347 -27.31 -0.45 -3.97
C LEU A 347 -27.42 0.60 -2.86
N GLU A 348 -27.33 0.16 -1.61
CA GLU A 348 -27.36 1.05 -0.44
C GLU A 348 -26.48 0.53 0.69
N LEU A 349 -25.62 1.39 1.23
CA LEU A 349 -24.77 1.08 2.39
C LEU A 349 -25.64 0.95 3.64
N VAL A 350 -25.59 -0.21 4.27
CA VAL A 350 -26.41 -0.53 5.46
C VAL A 350 -25.61 -0.65 6.75
N ASN A 351 -24.30 -0.93 6.67
CA ASN A 351 -23.46 -1.09 7.85
C ASN A 351 -21.96 -0.90 7.53
N VAL A 352 -21.21 -0.35 8.49
CA VAL A 352 -19.74 -0.29 8.49
C VAL A 352 -19.24 -0.70 9.88
N ARG A 353 -18.33 -1.67 9.95
CA ARG A 353 -17.74 -2.16 11.22
C ARG A 353 -16.23 -2.05 11.21
#